data_AF-A0A969QRZ6-F1
#
_entry.id   AF-A0A969QRZ6-F1
#
_cell.length_a   1.000
_cell.length_b   1.000
_cell.length_c   1.000
_cell.angle_alpha   90.00
_cell.angle_beta   90.00
_cell.angle_gamma   90.00
#
_symmetry.space_group_name_H-M   'P 1'
#
loop_
_entity.id
_entity.type
_entity.pdbx_description
1 polymer ?
#
loop_
_entity_poly.entity_id
_entity_poly.type
_entity_poly.pdbx_seq_one_letter_code
_entity_poly.pdbx_strand_id
1 'polypeptide(L)'
;MENANRIDGLKMTVPDTGAEPEFKTEIRWFAGPEGIAAHFICYQDAAKFPRRAPRQQRDNLGGADRLNVMLDFNGDGQSGYSLTLSRANSIEDDTISNENVFNADWDGFWYHAVRELPNNAGWQAELLIPWSSALMRDARTTRTIGLYVDRVIGSADLRAAKPNISFFKPQFLSLFERHEVGVYSQSLLKSYPYITLQSDLKIRTNRFVRALTYFGSQVRVFS
;
A
#
# COMPACT_ATOMS: atom_id res chain seq x y z
N MET A 1 6.44 -9.24 -15.26
CA MET A 1 6.00 -7.90 -15.71
C MET A 1 7.23 -7.14 -16.16
N GLU A 2 7.24 -6.62 -17.39
CA GLU A 2 8.37 -5.89 -17.97
C GLU A 2 8.23 -4.35 -17.81
N ASN A 3 7.05 -3.86 -17.41
CA ASN A 3 6.68 -2.43 -17.43
C ASN A 3 6.29 -1.83 -16.06
N ALA A 4 6.64 -2.45 -14.93
CA ALA A 4 6.36 -1.86 -13.61
C ALA A 4 7.39 -0.78 -13.27
N ASN A 5 6.92 0.38 -12.79
CA ASN A 5 7.78 1.44 -12.32
C ASN A 5 8.48 1.00 -11.02
N ARG A 6 9.78 1.26 -10.93
CA ARG A 6 10.57 0.98 -9.72
C ARG A 6 10.68 2.25 -8.89
N ILE A 7 10.50 2.12 -7.58
CA ILE A 7 10.81 3.18 -6.62
C ILE A 7 12.08 2.78 -5.90
N ASP A 8 13.11 3.61 -6.05
CA ASP A 8 14.42 3.47 -5.42
C ASP A 8 14.79 4.72 -4.62
N GLY A 9 15.75 4.56 -3.71
CA GLY A 9 16.32 5.66 -2.95
C GLY A 9 15.35 6.23 -1.92
N LEU A 10 14.70 5.36 -1.14
CA LEU A 10 14.07 5.78 0.12
C LEU A 10 15.12 6.52 0.96
N LYS A 11 14.71 7.59 1.62
CA LYS A 11 15.58 8.38 2.50
C LYS A 11 15.01 8.42 3.91
N MET A 12 15.89 8.44 4.90
CA MET A 12 15.52 8.54 6.31
C MET A 12 14.79 9.87 6.60
N THR A 13 13.52 9.76 6.98
CA THR A 13 12.64 10.89 7.37
C THR A 13 12.32 10.89 8.86
N VAL A 14 12.56 9.77 9.57
CA VAL A 14 12.60 9.71 11.03
C VAL A 14 13.81 8.86 11.46
N PRO A 15 14.82 9.49 12.09
CA PRO A 15 15.08 10.94 12.10
C PRO A 15 15.27 11.49 10.68
N ASP A 16 14.90 12.76 10.44
CA ASP A 16 14.96 13.43 9.13
C ASP A 16 16.40 13.81 8.75
N THR A 17 17.21 12.79 8.47
CA THR A 17 18.63 12.93 8.10
C THR A 17 18.84 12.93 6.59
N GLY A 18 17.86 12.47 5.81
CA GLY A 18 17.99 12.29 4.37
C GLY A 18 19.01 11.21 3.96
N ALA A 19 19.53 10.43 4.91
CA ALA A 19 20.48 9.35 4.66
C ALA A 19 19.79 8.14 4.01
N GLU A 20 20.59 7.25 3.40
CA GLU A 20 20.09 5.94 2.95
C GLU A 20 19.73 5.07 4.17
N PRO A 21 18.58 4.38 4.17
CA PRO A 21 18.23 3.45 5.23
C PRO A 21 19.13 2.21 5.20
N GLU A 22 19.48 1.71 6.37
CA GLU A 22 20.21 0.43 6.50
C GLU A 22 19.31 -0.80 6.24
N PHE A 23 18.00 -0.59 6.17
CA PHE A 23 17.01 -1.61 5.84
C PHE A 23 16.57 -1.47 4.37
N LYS A 24 17.01 -2.41 3.53
CA LYS A 24 16.70 -2.40 2.10
C LYS A 24 15.20 -2.66 1.87
N THR A 25 14.58 -1.84 1.03
CA THR A 25 13.22 -2.07 0.53
C THR A 25 13.23 -1.96 -0.99
N GLU A 26 12.68 -2.96 -1.67
CA GLU A 26 12.43 -2.89 -3.11
C GLU A 26 10.95 -2.63 -3.34
N ILE A 27 10.64 -1.67 -4.20
CA ILE A 27 9.27 -1.23 -4.45
C ILE A 27 9.03 -1.20 -5.95
N ARG A 28 7.94 -1.82 -6.37
CA ARG A 28 7.43 -1.74 -7.74
C ARG A 28 5.97 -1.32 -7.71
N TRP A 29 5.56 -0.50 -8.67
CA TRP A 29 4.16 -0.13 -8.81
C TRP A 29 3.75 -0.02 -10.27
N PHE A 30 2.45 -0.09 -10.51
CA PHE A 30 1.85 -0.03 -11.82
C PHE A 30 0.43 0.53 -11.72
N ALA A 31 0.08 1.45 -12.62
CA ALA A 31 -1.30 1.90 -12.80
C ALA A 31 -1.87 1.25 -14.07
N GLY A 32 -2.99 0.54 -13.94
CA GLY A 32 -3.68 -0.09 -15.04
C GLY A 32 -5.19 -0.07 -14.86
N PRO A 33 -5.97 -0.75 -15.72
CA PRO A 33 -7.43 -0.67 -15.72
C PRO A 33 -8.11 -1.01 -14.39
N GLU A 34 -7.52 -1.92 -13.61
CA GLU A 34 -8.09 -2.39 -12.34
C GLU A 34 -7.81 -1.45 -11.15
N GLY A 35 -6.82 -0.56 -11.28
CA GLY A 35 -6.36 0.29 -10.19
C GLY A 35 -4.85 0.52 -10.21
N ILE A 36 -4.36 0.99 -9.08
CA ILE A 36 -2.93 1.12 -8.77
C ILE A 36 -2.51 -0.10 -7.97
N ALA A 37 -1.57 -0.88 -8.52
CA ALA A 37 -0.96 -2.01 -7.84
C ALA A 37 0.43 -1.64 -7.33
N ALA A 38 0.80 -2.12 -6.15
CA ALA A 38 2.14 -1.95 -5.59
C ALA A 38 2.63 -3.25 -4.94
N HIS A 39 3.91 -3.56 -5.15
CA HIS A 39 4.61 -4.71 -4.58
C HIS A 39 5.86 -4.25 -3.84
N PHE A 40 6.03 -4.78 -2.63
CA PHE A 40 7.12 -4.44 -1.74
C PHE A 40 7.87 -5.70 -1.33
N ILE A 41 9.19 -5.63 -1.37
CA ILE A 41 10.08 -6.60 -0.70
C ILE A 41 10.84 -5.83 0.37
N CYS A 42 10.52 -6.10 1.62
CA CYS A 42 11.09 -5.44 2.79
C CYS A 42 12.10 -6.35 3.47
N TYR A 43 13.39 -6.12 3.24
CA TYR A 43 14.45 -6.83 3.94
C TYR A 43 14.60 -6.30 5.36
N GLN A 44 14.72 -7.20 6.34
CA GLN A 44 14.85 -6.82 7.74
C GLN A 44 15.71 -7.83 8.47
N ASP A 45 16.90 -7.39 8.88
CA ASP A 45 17.76 -8.17 9.78
C ASP A 45 17.14 -8.20 11.17
N ALA A 46 16.69 -9.38 11.60
CA ALA A 46 16.04 -9.56 12.89
C ALA A 46 17.00 -9.37 14.09
N ALA A 47 18.32 -9.50 13.89
CA ALA A 47 19.29 -9.26 14.94
C ALA A 47 19.44 -7.77 15.24
N LYS A 48 19.35 -6.91 14.21
CA LYS A 48 19.46 -5.46 14.33
C LYS A 48 18.10 -4.78 14.55
N PHE A 49 17.06 -5.28 13.90
CA PHE A 49 15.70 -4.74 13.92
C PHE A 49 14.73 -5.83 14.35
N PRO A 50 14.57 -6.06 15.68
CA PRO A 50 13.67 -7.06 16.20
C PRO A 50 12.26 -6.88 15.64
N ARG A 51 11.65 -8.00 15.30
CA ARG A 51 10.32 -8.03 14.70
C ARG A 51 9.28 -7.61 15.73
N ARG A 52 8.48 -6.59 15.43
CA ARG A 52 7.27 -6.27 16.21
C ARG A 52 6.05 -6.73 15.43
N ALA A 53 5.35 -7.72 15.98
CA ALA A 53 4.06 -8.17 15.48
C ALA A 53 3.05 -8.34 16.63
N PRO A 54 2.71 -7.28 17.37
CA PRO A 54 1.51 -7.36 18.17
C PRO A 54 0.33 -7.33 17.17
N ARG A 55 -0.50 -8.37 17.16
CA ARG A 55 -1.85 -8.30 16.58
C ARG A 55 -2.65 -7.31 17.42
N GLN A 56 -2.35 -6.02 17.31
CA GLN A 56 -3.19 -5.01 17.91
C GLN A 56 -4.42 -4.83 17.05
N GLN A 57 -5.50 -4.45 17.73
CA GLN A 57 -6.75 -3.97 17.17
C GLN A 57 -6.48 -2.92 16.08
N ARG A 58 -7.45 -2.71 15.19
CA ARG A 58 -7.37 -1.94 13.94
C ARG A 58 -6.95 -0.46 14.08
N ASP A 59 -6.53 -0.02 15.27
CA ASP A 59 -6.48 1.40 15.66
C ASP A 59 -5.15 1.82 16.32
N ASN A 60 -4.09 0.99 16.30
CA ASN A 60 -2.77 1.41 16.78
C ASN A 60 -1.60 0.68 16.09
N LEU A 61 -1.30 1.07 14.85
CA LEU A 61 -0.11 0.60 14.12
C LEU A 61 1.17 1.37 14.46
N GLY A 62 1.14 2.26 15.47
CA GLY A 62 2.24 3.15 15.83
C GLY A 62 3.60 2.46 16.00
N GLY A 63 3.61 1.29 16.64
CA GLY A 63 4.82 0.49 16.91
C GLY A 63 5.01 -0.73 16.00
N ALA A 64 4.21 -0.86 14.92
CA ALA A 64 4.29 -2.00 14.02
C ALA A 64 5.35 -1.80 12.92
N ASP A 65 5.95 -2.90 12.48
CA ASP A 65 6.63 -2.92 11.19
C ASP A 65 5.54 -2.73 10.10
N ARG A 66 5.54 -1.58 9.41
CA ARG A 66 4.54 -1.24 8.39
C ARG A 66 5.09 -0.55 7.15
N LEU A 67 4.28 -0.54 6.11
CA LEU A 67 4.43 0.27 4.91
C LEU A 67 3.26 1.25 4.84
N ASN A 68 3.50 2.41 4.25
CA ASN A 68 2.45 3.37 3.93
C ASN A 68 2.52 3.68 2.44
N VAL A 69 1.39 3.57 1.75
CA VAL A 69 1.22 4.06 0.37
C VAL A 69 0.25 5.22 0.42
N MET A 70 0.71 6.40 0.08
CA MET A 70 -0.09 7.62 0.11
C MET A 70 -0.29 8.15 -1.30
N LEU A 71 -1.54 8.46 -1.63
CA LEU A 71 -1.96 8.82 -2.97
C LEU A 71 -2.76 10.12 -2.97
N ASP A 72 -2.39 11.02 -3.87
CA ASP A 72 -3.23 12.13 -4.31
C ASP A 72 -3.70 11.80 -5.74
N PHE A 73 -4.96 11.36 -5.88
CA PHE A 73 -5.50 10.90 -7.16
C PHE A 73 -5.70 12.02 -8.20
N ASN A 74 -5.68 13.29 -7.78
CA ASN A 74 -5.88 14.43 -8.66
C ASN A 74 -4.60 15.22 -8.91
N GLY A 75 -3.54 14.96 -8.13
CA GLY A 75 -2.25 15.57 -8.31
C GLY A 75 -2.18 17.05 -7.88
N ASP A 76 -3.16 17.54 -7.13
CA ASP A 76 -3.36 18.97 -6.84
C ASP A 76 -3.10 19.39 -5.40
N GLY A 77 -2.70 18.46 -4.53
CA GLY A 77 -2.38 18.72 -3.13
C GLY A 77 -3.60 18.94 -2.22
N GLN A 78 -4.83 18.84 -2.72
CA GLN A 78 -6.03 19.15 -1.94
C GLN A 78 -6.53 17.97 -1.11
N SER A 79 -6.40 16.75 -1.63
CA SER A 79 -6.92 15.54 -0.98
C SER A 79 -5.98 14.37 -1.24
N GLY A 80 -5.54 13.73 -0.17
CA GLY A 80 -4.75 12.51 -0.20
C GLY A 80 -5.42 11.37 0.55
N TYR A 81 -4.90 10.18 0.33
CA TYR A 81 -5.36 8.94 0.95
C TYR A 81 -4.13 8.17 1.42
N SER A 82 -4.09 7.80 2.69
CA SER A 82 -3.03 6.97 3.28
C SER A 82 -3.52 5.54 3.42
N LEU A 83 -2.77 4.58 2.89
CA LEU A 83 -3.05 3.17 3.01
C LEU A 83 -1.87 2.51 3.75
N THR A 84 -2.12 2.17 5.00
CA THR A 84 -1.12 1.59 5.88
C THR A 84 -1.29 0.08 5.94
N LEU A 85 -0.22 -0.66 5.68
CA LEU A 85 -0.20 -2.12 5.77
C LEU A 85 0.92 -2.59 6.68
N SER A 86 0.56 -3.28 7.76
CA SER A 86 1.51 -3.87 8.68
C SER A 86 2.00 -5.23 8.18
N ARG A 87 3.19 -5.63 8.63
CA ARG A 87 3.73 -6.98 8.43
C ARG A 87 2.82 -8.08 8.98
N ALA A 88 1.98 -7.77 9.96
CA ALA A 88 1.00 -8.71 10.52
C ALA A 88 -0.30 -8.79 9.68
N ASN A 89 -0.32 -8.16 8.50
CA ASN A 89 -1.47 -8.03 7.62
C ASN A 89 -2.65 -7.25 8.24
N SER A 90 -2.35 -6.34 9.17
CA SER A 90 -3.30 -5.36 9.69
C SER A 90 -3.26 -4.09 8.85
N ILE A 91 -4.39 -3.41 8.73
CA ILE A 91 -4.54 -2.21 7.92
C ILE A 91 -5.07 -1.04 8.74
N GLU A 92 -4.72 0.16 8.29
CA GLU A 92 -5.23 1.46 8.75
C GLU A 92 -5.29 2.34 7.50
N ASP A 93 -6.35 3.14 7.36
CA ASP A 93 -6.53 4.07 6.25
C ASP A 93 -7.01 5.43 6.72
N ASP A 94 -6.52 6.47 6.04
CA ASP A 94 -6.80 7.85 6.37
C ASP A 94 -7.07 8.67 5.12
N THR A 95 -7.89 9.70 5.27
CA THR A 95 -7.82 10.86 4.37
C THR A 95 -6.75 11.84 4.85
N ILE A 96 -6.13 12.53 3.91
CA ILE A 96 -5.19 13.62 4.15
C ILE A 96 -5.79 14.88 3.56
N SER A 97 -5.99 15.90 4.40
CA SER A 97 -6.53 17.21 4.02
C SER A 97 -5.62 18.32 4.53
N ASN A 98 -5.80 19.55 4.03
CA ASN A 98 -5.01 20.71 4.44
C ASN A 98 -3.50 20.40 4.46
N GLU A 99 -3.02 19.74 3.40
CA GLU A 99 -1.64 19.30 3.18
C GLU A 99 -1.12 18.20 4.10
N ASN A 100 -1.47 18.15 5.39
CA ASN A 100 -0.87 17.19 6.34
C ASN A 100 -1.78 16.78 7.52
N VAL A 101 -3.09 17.01 7.43
CA VAL A 101 -4.06 16.60 8.45
C VAL A 101 -4.65 15.24 8.09
N PHE A 102 -4.30 14.23 8.88
CA PHE A 102 -4.78 12.85 8.74
C PHE A 102 -6.10 12.66 9.50
N ASN A 103 -7.06 11.97 8.89
CA ASN A 103 -8.32 11.57 9.51
C ASN A 103 -8.63 10.10 9.18
N ALA A 104 -8.76 9.29 10.23
CA ALA A 104 -8.95 7.83 10.19
C ALA A 104 -10.43 7.39 10.06
N ASP A 105 -11.38 8.32 9.84
CA ASP A 105 -12.80 7.97 9.70
C ASP A 105 -13.12 7.40 8.29
N TRP A 106 -12.15 7.39 7.38
CA TRP A 106 -12.30 6.90 6.02
C TRP A 106 -11.93 5.42 5.91
N ASP A 107 -12.94 4.56 5.74
CA ASP A 107 -12.77 3.11 5.51
C ASP A 107 -12.77 2.85 3.99
N GLY A 108 -11.58 2.93 3.38
CA GLY A 108 -11.38 2.76 1.94
C GLY A 108 -11.48 1.29 1.51
N PHE A 109 -11.95 1.03 0.29
CA PHE A 109 -11.95 -0.33 -0.26
C PHE A 109 -10.68 -0.61 -1.08
N TRP A 110 -9.79 -1.46 -0.56
CA TRP A 110 -8.57 -1.87 -1.23
C TRP A 110 -8.19 -3.31 -0.87
N TYR A 111 -7.36 -3.94 -1.70
CA TYR A 111 -6.92 -5.32 -1.49
C TYR A 111 -5.47 -5.34 -1.02
N HIS A 112 -5.15 -6.30 -0.15
CA HIS A 112 -3.79 -6.48 0.34
C HIS A 112 -3.46 -7.94 0.62
N ALA A 113 -2.17 -8.26 0.55
CA ALA A 113 -1.62 -9.52 1.01
C ALA A 113 -0.22 -9.31 1.58
N VAL A 114 0.12 -10.11 2.59
CA VAL A 114 1.44 -10.10 3.22
C VAL A 114 1.98 -11.53 3.33
N ARG A 115 3.27 -11.70 3.05
CA ARG A 115 3.97 -12.97 3.18
C ARG A 115 5.38 -12.78 3.74
N GLU A 116 5.80 -13.67 4.63
CA GLU A 116 7.20 -13.72 5.09
C GLU A 116 8.13 -14.21 3.99
N LEU A 117 9.31 -13.61 3.88
CA LEU A 117 10.36 -14.10 2.99
C LEU A 117 11.03 -15.35 3.59
N PRO A 118 11.58 -16.26 2.75
CA PRO A 118 12.35 -17.39 3.21
C PRO A 118 13.54 -16.98 4.11
N ASN A 119 14.02 -17.92 4.92
CA ASN A 119 15.22 -17.75 5.75
C ASN A 119 15.17 -16.52 6.67
N ASN A 120 13.97 -16.06 7.05
CA ASN A 120 13.77 -14.88 7.86
C ASN A 120 14.35 -13.58 7.28
N ALA A 121 14.57 -13.51 5.96
CA ALA A 121 15.18 -12.34 5.31
C ALA A 121 14.35 -11.05 5.40
N GLY A 122 13.07 -11.17 5.73
CA GLY A 122 12.13 -10.05 5.81
C GLY A 122 10.72 -10.49 5.45
N TRP A 123 9.98 -9.61 4.79
CA TRP A 123 8.60 -9.84 4.39
C TRP A 123 8.30 -9.12 3.07
N GLN A 124 7.23 -9.51 2.41
CA GLN A 124 6.73 -8.87 1.21
C GLN A 124 5.26 -8.55 1.34
N ALA A 125 4.84 -7.53 0.60
CA ALA A 125 3.47 -7.06 0.59
C ALA A 125 3.01 -6.72 -0.82
N GLU A 126 1.72 -6.92 -1.06
CA GLU A 126 1.04 -6.57 -2.30
C GLU A 126 -0.20 -5.76 -1.95
N LEU A 127 -0.43 -4.69 -2.70
CA LEU A 127 -1.60 -3.83 -2.61
C LEU A 127 -2.22 -3.67 -4.00
N LEU A 128 -3.56 -3.61 -4.04
CA LEU A 128 -4.31 -3.16 -5.21
C LEU A 128 -5.36 -2.15 -4.74
N ILE A 129 -5.29 -0.96 -5.32
CA ILE A 129 -6.10 0.20 -4.98
C ILE A 129 -6.99 0.51 -6.19
N PRO A 130 -8.26 0.06 -6.20
CA PRO A 130 -9.17 0.31 -7.29
C PRO A 130 -9.36 1.80 -7.56
N TRP A 131 -9.60 2.17 -8.82
CA TRP A 131 -9.93 3.56 -9.19
C TRP A 131 -11.22 4.05 -8.52
N SER A 132 -12.10 3.12 -8.15
CA SER A 132 -13.33 3.41 -7.42
C SER A 132 -13.14 3.72 -5.92
N SER A 133 -11.91 3.65 -5.40
CA SER A 133 -11.62 3.90 -3.97
C SER A 133 -11.76 5.37 -3.57
N ALA A 134 -11.60 6.29 -4.52
CA ALA A 134 -11.62 7.73 -4.28
C ALA A 134 -12.46 8.46 -5.33
N LEU A 135 -13.02 9.60 -4.94
CA LEU A 135 -13.66 10.51 -5.88
C LEU A 135 -12.58 11.27 -6.64
N MET A 136 -12.63 11.18 -7.97
CA MET A 136 -11.62 11.75 -8.85
C MET A 136 -12.26 12.76 -9.80
N ARG A 137 -11.52 13.82 -10.12
CA ARG A 137 -11.91 14.76 -11.18
C ARG A 137 -11.79 14.10 -12.55
N ASP A 138 -12.53 14.60 -13.53
CA ASP A 138 -12.41 14.14 -14.91
C ASP A 138 -11.02 14.44 -15.47
N ALA A 139 -10.49 13.46 -16.21
CA ALA A 139 -9.23 13.58 -16.94
C ALA A 139 -9.45 13.16 -18.39
N ARG A 140 -8.77 13.80 -19.36
CA ARG A 140 -9.02 13.57 -20.79
C ARG A 140 -8.07 12.56 -21.40
N THR A 141 -6.76 12.81 -21.30
CA THR A 141 -5.72 12.04 -22.00
C THR A 141 -4.83 11.28 -21.04
N THR A 142 -4.36 11.97 -20.00
CA THR A 142 -3.58 11.42 -18.90
C THR A 142 -4.11 11.98 -17.60
N ARG A 143 -3.83 11.28 -16.50
CA ARG A 143 -4.08 11.73 -15.14
C ARG A 143 -2.74 11.91 -14.45
N THR A 144 -2.54 13.05 -13.81
CA THR A 144 -1.46 13.25 -12.85
C THR A 144 -1.91 12.71 -11.50
N ILE A 145 -1.10 11.83 -10.90
CA ILE A 145 -1.27 11.41 -9.50
C ILE A 145 -0.04 11.86 -8.69
N GLY A 146 -0.24 12.17 -7.42
CA GLY A 146 0.84 12.26 -6.43
C GLY A 146 1.04 10.90 -5.75
N LEU A 147 2.28 10.45 -5.65
CA LEU A 147 2.64 9.23 -4.93
C LEU A 147 3.69 9.55 -3.86
N TYR A 148 3.45 9.03 -2.66
CA TYR A 148 4.41 8.96 -1.58
C TYR A 148 4.36 7.54 -1.00
N VAL A 149 5.52 6.99 -0.70
CA VAL A 149 5.65 5.68 -0.04
C VAL A 149 6.62 5.77 1.11
N ASP A 150 6.34 5.09 2.21
CA ASP A 150 7.32 4.94 3.27
C ASP A 150 7.32 3.55 3.92
N ARG A 151 8.42 3.27 4.60
CA ARG A 151 8.67 2.06 5.39
C ARG A 151 9.01 2.47 6.81
N VAL A 152 8.33 1.86 7.77
CA VAL A 152 8.58 2.03 9.22
C VAL A 152 9.12 0.74 9.83
N ILE A 153 10.22 0.86 10.59
CA ILE A 153 10.76 -0.20 11.46
C ILE A 153 10.29 0.09 12.89
N GLY A 154 9.25 -0.62 13.33
CA GLY A 154 8.53 -0.29 14.56
C GLY A 154 9.31 -0.58 15.85
N SER A 155 10.36 -1.42 15.79
CA SER A 155 11.22 -1.68 16.95
C SER A 155 12.23 -0.59 17.24
N ALA A 156 12.53 0.27 16.25
CA ALA A 156 13.55 1.30 16.33
C ALA A 156 13.00 2.70 16.01
N ASP A 157 11.69 2.83 15.79
CA ASP A 157 11.00 4.06 15.40
C ASP A 157 11.64 4.76 14.20
N LEU A 158 12.18 3.97 13.27
CA LEU A 158 12.82 4.47 12.05
C LEU A 158 11.79 4.56 10.92
N ARG A 159 11.87 5.63 10.12
CA ARG A 159 11.06 5.80 8.90
C ARG A 159 11.96 6.21 7.74
N ALA A 160 11.77 5.53 6.61
CA ALA A 160 12.37 5.93 5.34
C ALA A 160 11.31 6.05 4.26
N ALA A 161 11.38 7.11 3.46
CA ALA A 161 10.33 7.49 2.52
C ALA A 161 10.85 7.92 1.15
N LYS A 162 9.97 7.84 0.15
CA LYS A 162 10.12 8.48 -1.15
C LYS A 162 8.82 9.23 -1.48
N PRO A 163 8.89 10.52 -1.84
CA PRO A 163 10.08 11.38 -1.80
C PRO A 163 10.63 11.58 -0.37
N ASN A 164 11.82 12.17 -0.23
CA ASN A 164 12.42 12.46 1.07
C ASN A 164 11.68 13.61 1.78
N ILE A 165 10.50 13.32 2.30
CA ILE A 165 9.60 14.29 2.91
C ILE A 165 9.11 13.71 4.22
N SER A 166 9.28 14.48 5.30
CA SER A 166 8.62 14.18 6.55
C SER A 166 7.13 14.52 6.46
N PHE A 167 6.26 13.64 6.94
CA PHE A 167 4.81 13.89 7.00
C PHE A 167 4.42 15.06 7.90
N PHE A 168 5.35 15.57 8.73
CA PHE A 168 5.17 16.80 9.50
C PHE A 168 5.32 18.09 8.65
N LYS A 169 5.74 18.01 7.39
CA LYS A 169 5.90 19.18 6.53
C LYS A 169 4.53 19.84 6.25
N PRO A 170 4.40 21.17 6.34
CA PRO A 170 3.13 21.86 6.08
C PRO A 170 2.59 21.77 4.65
N GLN A 171 3.38 21.30 3.68
CA GLN A 171 3.01 21.19 2.26
C GLN A 171 3.14 19.74 1.79
N PHE A 172 2.77 18.79 2.66
CA PHE A 172 3.12 17.38 2.48
C PHE A 172 2.52 16.78 1.21
N LEU A 173 1.22 16.97 0.93
CA LEU A 173 0.59 16.50 -0.32
C LEU A 173 1.14 17.20 -1.56
N SER A 174 1.37 18.50 -1.48
CA SER A 174 1.91 19.29 -2.58
C SER A 174 3.28 18.77 -3.06
N LEU A 175 4.07 18.18 -2.15
CA LEU A 175 5.42 17.68 -2.42
C LEU A 175 5.48 16.23 -2.92
N PHE A 176 4.35 15.52 -3.03
CA PHE A 176 4.35 14.14 -3.55
C PHE A 176 4.98 14.03 -4.95
N GLU A 177 5.61 12.90 -5.25
CA GLU A 177 6.18 12.68 -6.58
C GLU A 177 5.03 12.57 -7.60
N ARG A 178 5.08 13.39 -8.65
CA ARG A 178 4.02 13.44 -9.65
C ARG A 178 4.28 12.41 -10.76
N HIS A 179 3.27 11.61 -11.05
CA HIS A 179 3.33 10.60 -12.10
C HIS A 179 2.14 10.74 -13.05
N GLU A 180 2.43 10.69 -14.35
CA GLU A 180 1.40 10.60 -15.38
C GLU A 180 0.98 9.14 -15.58
N VAL A 181 -0.31 8.89 -15.51
CA VAL A 181 -0.91 7.57 -15.73
C VAL A 181 -2.05 7.64 -16.74
N GLY A 182 -2.44 6.49 -17.27
CA GLY A 182 -3.62 6.39 -18.13
C GLY A 182 -4.90 6.83 -17.39
N VAL A 183 -5.88 7.33 -18.14
CA VAL A 183 -7.20 7.64 -17.60
C VAL A 183 -8.02 6.35 -17.54
N TYR A 184 -8.36 5.94 -16.33
CA TYR A 184 -9.23 4.80 -16.07
C TYR A 184 -10.41 5.26 -15.21
N SER A 185 -11.58 4.69 -15.46
CA SER A 185 -12.74 4.84 -14.59
C SER A 185 -13.34 3.46 -14.35
N GLN A 186 -13.74 3.19 -13.12
CA GLN A 186 -14.48 1.98 -12.76
C GLN A 186 -15.87 2.38 -12.27
N SER A 187 -16.91 1.78 -12.85
CA SER A 187 -18.27 1.91 -12.35
C SER A 187 -18.44 1.14 -11.04
N LEU A 188 -19.06 1.74 -10.02
CA LEU A 188 -19.32 1.15 -8.70
C LEU A 188 -20.43 0.07 -8.69
N LEU A 189 -20.97 -0.29 -9.85
CA LEU A 189 -22.06 -1.27 -9.96
C LEU A 189 -21.53 -2.71 -9.75
N LYS A 190 -21.39 -3.11 -8.47
CA LYS A 190 -21.08 -4.49 -8.08
C LYS A 190 -22.38 -5.28 -7.85
N SER A 191 -22.76 -6.14 -8.80
CA SER A 191 -23.81 -7.15 -8.61
C SER A 191 -23.19 -8.46 -8.13
N TYR A 192 -23.59 -8.95 -6.95
CA TYR A 192 -23.17 -10.26 -6.44
C TYR A 192 -24.36 -11.22 -6.37
N PRO A 193 -24.57 -12.11 -7.37
CA PRO A 193 -25.48 -13.23 -7.19
C PRO A 193 -24.80 -14.30 -6.34
N TYR A 194 -25.26 -14.53 -5.12
CA TYR A 194 -24.88 -15.70 -4.33
C TYR A 194 -26.02 -16.72 -4.34
N ILE A 195 -25.79 -17.87 -4.97
CA ILE A 195 -26.61 -19.08 -4.79
C ILE A 195 -25.95 -19.87 -3.66
N THR A 196 -26.66 -20.04 -2.53
CA THR A 196 -26.19 -20.84 -1.41
C THR A 196 -26.74 -22.26 -1.53
N LEU A 197 -25.89 -23.24 -1.86
CA LEU A 197 -26.21 -24.67 -1.76
C LEU A 197 -25.52 -25.22 -0.52
N GLN A 198 -26.33 -25.62 0.46
CA GLN A 198 -25.86 -26.11 1.75
C GLN A 198 -25.71 -27.64 1.67
N SER A 199 -24.49 -28.14 1.76
CA SER A 199 -24.21 -29.52 2.14
C SER A 199 -23.03 -29.56 3.11
N ASP A 200 -23.31 -30.17 4.27
CA ASP A 200 -22.48 -30.20 5.46
C ASP A 200 -21.36 -31.24 5.31
N LEU A 201 -20.09 -30.79 5.31
CA LEU A 201 -18.91 -31.65 5.39
C LEU A 201 -17.83 -30.99 6.24
N LYS A 202 -17.71 -31.48 7.48
CA LYS A 202 -16.59 -31.24 8.41
C LYS A 202 -15.27 -31.71 7.79
N ILE A 203 -14.45 -30.80 7.26
CA ILE A 203 -13.01 -31.01 7.09
C ILE A 203 -12.26 -29.71 7.43
N ARG A 204 -11.34 -29.83 8.39
CA ARG A 204 -10.37 -28.79 8.78
C ARG A 204 -9.43 -28.45 7.62
N THR A 205 -9.00 -27.18 7.60
CA THR A 205 -7.81 -26.62 6.93
C THR A 205 -7.91 -26.34 5.42
N ASN A 206 -7.52 -25.11 5.07
CA ASN A 206 -7.26 -24.52 3.75
C ASN A 206 -8.44 -24.25 2.80
N ARG A 207 -9.05 -23.07 2.94
CA ARG A 207 -9.73 -22.37 1.85
C ARG A 207 -9.08 -21.00 1.67
N PHE A 208 -8.30 -20.81 0.61
CA PHE A 208 -8.13 -19.55 -0.16
C PHE A 208 -7.26 -19.71 -1.43
N VAL A 209 -7.08 -20.93 -1.96
CA VAL A 209 -6.33 -21.14 -3.23
C VAL A 209 -7.25 -21.17 -4.45
N ARG A 210 -8.58 -21.24 -4.30
CA ARG A 210 -9.49 -21.45 -5.45
C ARG A 210 -10.18 -20.21 -6.04
N ALA A 211 -10.08 -19.04 -5.40
CA ALA A 211 -10.58 -17.80 -6.00
C ALA A 211 -9.65 -17.28 -7.11
N LEU A 212 -8.37 -17.69 -7.15
CA LEU A 212 -7.41 -17.27 -8.19
C LEU A 212 -7.36 -18.18 -9.42
N THR A 213 -7.99 -19.37 -9.42
CA THR A 213 -7.83 -20.32 -10.54
C THR A 213 -8.75 -20.05 -11.73
N TYR A 214 -9.80 -19.22 -11.59
CA TYR A 214 -10.59 -18.73 -12.73
C TYR A 214 -10.02 -17.45 -13.37
N PHE A 215 -8.98 -16.87 -12.76
CA PHE A 215 -8.30 -15.63 -13.18
C PHE A 215 -6.95 -15.91 -13.90
N GLY A 216 -6.76 -17.14 -14.38
CA GLY A 216 -5.50 -17.69 -14.86
C GLY A 216 -5.08 -17.37 -16.30
N SER A 217 -5.44 -16.23 -16.89
CA SER A 217 -4.89 -15.84 -18.20
C SER A 217 -4.36 -14.41 -18.34
N GLN A 218 -4.58 -13.49 -17.38
CA GLN A 218 -4.15 -12.10 -17.57
C GLN A 218 -3.52 -11.40 -16.34
N VAL A 219 -3.50 -12.00 -15.14
CA VAL A 219 -2.82 -11.37 -13.99
C VAL A 219 -2.02 -12.41 -13.20
N ARG A 220 -0.74 -12.58 -13.56
CA ARG A 220 0.27 -13.09 -12.61
C ARG A 220 0.68 -11.92 -11.71
N VAL A 221 0.02 -11.81 -10.56
CA VAL A 221 0.54 -11.07 -9.41
C VAL A 221 1.78 -11.84 -8.91
N PHE A 222 2.82 -11.09 -8.56
CA PHE A 222 4.24 -11.47 -8.57
C PHE A 222 4.56 -12.83 -7.91
N SER A 223 4.86 -13.84 -8.73
CA SER A 223 5.48 -15.13 -8.33
C SER A 223 6.56 -15.56 -9.30
#